data_AF-A0A316HCB1-F1
#
_entry.id   AF-A0A316HCB1-F1
#
_cell.length_a   1.000
_cell.length_b   1.000
_cell.length_c   1.000
_cell.angle_alpha   90.00
_cell.angle_beta   90.00
_cell.angle_gamma   90.00
#
_symmetry.space_group_name_H-M   'P 1'
#
loop_
_entity.id
_entity.type
_entity.pdbx_description
1 polymer ?
#
loop_
_entity_poly.entity_id
_entity_poly.type
_entity_poly.pdbx_seq_one_letter_code
_entity_poly.pdbx_strand_id
1 'polypeptide(L)'
;MQALLLYLNINQIIINMKKILLFCSLILSCYLSSAQTLTASPTTVESGSEVTFTAQNESVIGHIIAFGLASIPPTVTQVSISFVSGSDTYWSAFSPTVGSKFKCKFVNNTTTNQTVNVSVTGTVNNDNTGSQNTNWGSVIAITVKPPATTPTTYYNDAKSAVFYNNTCASGYGSDPYTYLVPANKYSSQISKADANNKAQADINANGQTKANQNTTCKLLYYNVAASQVFTPSCSVGYVSSSPTVTYTVAAGAYKSTISQADADSKAQAEIAANGQGYADGTCKFVYKSAAVTGNFTKNDCGTGYVGSTVTYTVPVGQFTSTVSQADANSQAQNYFNANAQAYANANGSCQQVVNASFDVVSTYPDPPSGSSTYFIIFINGTNVSGSRGTAPQNQHNTVAASGIIPNSNSTVVVQVTSGHMPTTPTLSGFWGLRNGTISGNTITFTGVNLTASSQGISLTFH
;
A
#
# COMPACT_ATOMS: atom_id res chain seq x y z
N MET A 1 80.93 33.65 -75.93
CA MET A 1 81.90 32.54 -75.96
C MET A 1 82.42 32.16 -74.56
N GLN A 2 82.66 33.11 -73.64
CA GLN A 2 83.08 32.81 -72.25
C GLN A 2 82.07 32.00 -71.41
N ALA A 3 80.76 32.17 -71.61
CA ALA A 3 79.76 31.42 -70.83
C ALA A 3 79.72 29.91 -71.14
N LEU A 4 80.11 29.50 -72.36
CA LEU A 4 80.06 28.09 -72.76
C LEU A 4 81.23 27.27 -72.18
N LEU A 5 82.39 27.90 -71.97
CA LEU A 5 83.58 27.27 -71.37
C LEU A 5 83.44 27.04 -69.86
N LEU A 6 82.68 27.89 -69.15
CA LEU A 6 82.44 27.70 -67.71
C LEU A 6 81.52 26.49 -67.42
N TYR A 7 80.52 26.26 -68.30
CA TYR A 7 79.53 25.19 -68.11
C TYR A 7 80.13 23.78 -68.30
N LEU A 8 81.09 23.63 -69.21
CA LEU A 8 81.79 22.35 -69.45
C LEU A 8 82.69 21.95 -68.27
N ASN A 9 83.26 22.91 -67.54
CA ASN A 9 84.22 22.62 -66.46
C ASN A 9 83.53 22.15 -65.15
N ILE A 10 82.33 22.65 -64.86
CA ILE A 10 81.55 22.28 -63.66
C ILE A 10 81.05 20.83 -63.75
N ASN A 11 80.60 20.38 -64.93
CA ASN A 11 80.08 19.02 -65.09
C ASN A 11 81.15 17.94 -64.89
N GLN A 12 82.41 18.21 -65.27
CA GLN A 12 83.50 17.24 -65.11
C GLN A 12 83.88 17.01 -63.64
N ILE A 13 83.78 18.06 -62.80
CA ILE A 13 84.05 17.98 -61.35
C ILE A 13 82.95 17.16 -60.64
N ILE A 14 81.68 17.35 -61.02
CA ILE A 14 80.54 16.63 -60.42
C ILE A 14 80.61 15.12 -60.71
N ILE A 15 81.09 14.72 -61.90
CA ILE A 15 81.21 13.30 -62.27
C ILE A 15 82.29 12.60 -61.43
N ASN A 16 83.41 13.27 -61.15
CA ASN A 16 84.50 12.68 -60.37
C ASN A 16 84.17 12.54 -58.88
N MET A 17 83.41 13.47 -58.28
CA MET A 17 82.95 13.34 -56.88
C MET A 17 81.95 12.19 -56.67
N LYS A 18 81.07 11.92 -57.65
CA LYS A 18 80.12 10.80 -57.55
C LYS A 18 80.80 9.42 -57.54
N LYS A 19 81.93 9.26 -58.24
CA LYS A 19 82.65 7.98 -58.30
C LYS A 19 83.37 7.64 -56.98
N ILE A 20 83.87 8.65 -56.26
CA ILE A 20 84.56 8.45 -54.97
C ILE A 20 83.57 8.08 -53.85
N LEU A 21 82.39 8.71 -53.82
CA LEU A 21 81.33 8.39 -52.85
C LEU A 21 80.73 6.98 -53.04
N LEU A 22 80.69 6.47 -54.27
CA LEU A 22 80.20 5.12 -54.56
C LEU A 22 81.18 4.03 -54.08
N PHE A 23 82.48 4.30 -54.08
CA PHE A 23 83.50 3.33 -53.68
C PHE A 23 83.61 3.20 -52.15
N CYS A 24 83.42 4.29 -51.39
CA CYS A 24 83.40 4.25 -49.92
C CYS A 24 82.14 3.61 -49.32
N SER A 25 81.02 3.57 -50.05
CA SER A 25 79.77 2.95 -49.59
C SER A 25 79.72 1.44 -49.77
N LEU A 26 80.46 0.88 -50.76
CA LEU A 26 80.55 -0.57 -50.93
C LEU A 26 81.37 -1.25 -49.83
N ILE A 27 82.47 -0.67 -49.36
CA ILE A 27 83.41 -1.32 -48.43
C ILE A 27 82.87 -1.37 -46.98
N LEU A 28 81.98 -0.43 -46.60
CA LEU A 28 81.37 -0.40 -45.26
C LEU A 28 80.12 -1.29 -45.12
N SER A 29 79.56 -1.77 -46.24
CA SER A 29 78.38 -2.64 -46.27
C SER A 29 78.69 -4.13 -46.00
N CYS A 30 79.98 -4.51 -45.98
CA CYS A 30 80.41 -5.91 -45.88
C CYS A 30 80.40 -6.49 -44.45
N TYR A 31 80.14 -5.68 -43.41
CA TYR A 31 80.29 -6.09 -42.00
C TYR A 31 79.01 -6.08 -41.15
N LEU A 32 77.82 -5.93 -41.77
CA LEU A 32 76.54 -6.12 -41.08
C LEU A 32 76.03 -7.55 -41.29
N SER A 33 76.36 -8.46 -40.37
CA SER A 33 75.72 -9.77 -40.27
C SER A 33 74.25 -9.61 -39.90
N SER A 34 73.33 -9.84 -40.84
CA SER A 34 71.89 -9.78 -40.59
C SER A 34 71.41 -11.09 -39.95
N ALA A 35 70.80 -11.00 -38.76
CA ALA A 35 70.13 -12.12 -38.10
C ALA A 35 68.75 -12.38 -38.75
N GLN A 36 68.28 -13.64 -38.76
CA GLN A 36 66.96 -14.00 -39.28
C GLN A 36 65.83 -13.27 -38.50
N THR A 37 64.78 -12.87 -39.23
CA THR A 37 63.65 -12.04 -38.77
C THR A 37 62.31 -12.65 -39.16
N LEU A 38 61.22 -12.22 -38.52
CA LEU A 38 59.86 -12.64 -38.88
C LEU A 38 59.03 -11.41 -39.26
N THR A 39 58.25 -11.50 -40.34
CA THR A 39 57.27 -10.48 -40.72
C THR A 39 55.87 -11.07 -40.76
N ALA A 40 54.85 -10.25 -40.49
CA ALA A 40 53.45 -10.65 -40.60
C ALA A 40 52.75 -9.84 -41.69
N SER A 41 51.89 -10.49 -42.46
CA SER A 41 51.03 -9.82 -43.42
C SER A 41 49.67 -10.53 -43.53
N PRO A 42 48.55 -9.77 -43.49
CA PRO A 42 48.46 -8.34 -43.15
C PRO A 42 48.58 -8.09 -41.63
N THR A 43 48.96 -6.87 -41.23
CA THR A 43 49.04 -6.46 -39.80
C THR A 43 47.75 -5.86 -39.26
N THR A 44 46.72 -5.69 -40.10
CA THR A 44 45.35 -5.30 -39.70
C THR A 44 44.33 -6.20 -40.38
N VAL A 45 43.42 -6.80 -39.62
CA VAL A 45 42.47 -7.81 -40.09
C VAL A 45 41.07 -7.65 -39.47
N GLU A 46 40.04 -8.18 -40.15
CA GLU A 46 38.71 -8.36 -39.56
C GLU A 46 38.70 -9.57 -38.61
N SER A 47 37.86 -9.55 -37.57
CA SER A 47 37.70 -10.69 -36.65
C SER A 47 37.42 -11.98 -37.42
N GLY A 48 38.24 -13.01 -37.22
CA GLY A 48 38.15 -14.30 -37.88
C GLY A 48 38.97 -14.45 -39.17
N SER A 49 39.73 -13.44 -39.57
CA SER A 49 40.63 -13.54 -40.74
C SER A 49 42.00 -14.14 -40.37
N GLU A 50 42.70 -14.66 -41.37
CA GLU A 50 44.05 -15.24 -41.23
C GLU A 50 45.15 -14.17 -41.39
N VAL A 51 46.22 -14.29 -40.60
CA VAL A 51 47.48 -13.56 -40.78
C VAL A 51 48.59 -14.56 -41.07
N THR A 52 49.39 -14.28 -42.09
CA THR A 52 50.53 -15.12 -42.47
C THR A 52 51.81 -14.51 -41.91
N PHE A 53 52.57 -15.30 -41.16
CA PHE A 53 53.90 -14.97 -40.67
C PHE A 53 54.95 -15.64 -41.55
N THR A 54 55.98 -14.90 -41.97
CA THR A 54 57.02 -15.38 -42.89
C THR A 54 58.41 -15.12 -42.30
N ALA A 55 59.26 -16.15 -42.28
CA ALA A 55 60.67 -16.03 -41.92
C ALA A 55 61.46 -15.35 -43.05
N GLN A 56 62.25 -14.34 -42.71
CA GLN A 56 62.99 -13.47 -43.62
C GLN A 56 64.43 -13.29 -43.16
N ASN A 57 65.36 -13.17 -44.11
CA ASN A 57 66.81 -13.03 -43.88
C ASN A 57 67.47 -14.28 -43.25
N GLU A 58 68.71 -14.58 -43.60
CA GLU A 58 69.52 -15.64 -42.97
C GLU A 58 70.95 -15.15 -42.82
N SER A 59 71.60 -15.47 -41.70
CA SER A 59 73.02 -15.21 -41.54
C SER A 59 73.82 -16.43 -41.93
N VAL A 60 74.95 -16.24 -42.62
CA VAL A 60 75.97 -17.30 -42.80
C VAL A 60 76.71 -17.65 -41.49
N ILE A 61 76.42 -16.96 -40.39
CA ILE A 61 77.07 -17.13 -39.08
C ILE A 61 76.12 -17.80 -38.05
N GLY A 62 74.87 -18.07 -38.44
CA GLY A 62 73.91 -18.77 -37.59
C GLY A 62 72.46 -18.68 -38.06
N HIS A 63 71.67 -19.73 -37.81
CA HIS A 63 70.26 -19.86 -38.16
C HIS A 63 69.38 -20.16 -36.93
N ILE A 64 68.08 -19.85 -36.99
CA ILE A 64 67.15 -20.11 -35.88
C ILE A 64 66.63 -21.55 -36.00
N ILE A 65 66.73 -22.30 -34.91
CA ILE A 65 66.45 -23.76 -34.88
C ILE A 65 65.12 -24.11 -34.18
N ALA A 66 64.53 -23.16 -33.46
CA ALA A 66 63.23 -23.35 -32.80
C ALA A 66 62.54 -22.00 -32.56
N PHE A 67 61.22 -21.99 -32.67
CA PHE A 67 60.36 -20.84 -32.36
C PHE A 67 59.25 -21.21 -31.39
N GLY A 68 59.04 -20.37 -30.38
CA GLY A 68 57.86 -20.35 -29.52
C GLY A 68 57.04 -19.10 -29.78
N LEU A 69 55.74 -19.26 -29.99
CA LEU A 69 54.78 -18.15 -30.07
C LEU A 69 54.14 -17.97 -28.69
N ALA A 70 54.41 -16.82 -28.08
CA ALA A 70 53.72 -16.38 -26.89
C ALA A 70 53.02 -15.06 -27.24
N SER A 71 51.69 -15.01 -27.11
CA SER A 71 51.03 -13.70 -27.07
C SER A 71 51.51 -12.97 -25.81
N ILE A 72 52.08 -11.78 -25.94
CA ILE A 72 52.22 -10.91 -24.76
C ILE A 72 50.79 -10.45 -24.43
N PRO A 73 50.28 -10.68 -23.20
CA PRO A 73 48.96 -10.21 -22.83
C PRO A 73 48.82 -8.70 -23.14
N PRO A 74 47.65 -8.29 -23.65
CA PRO A 74 46.54 -8.05 -22.75
C PRO A 74 45.65 -9.30 -22.67
N THR A 75 45.31 -9.71 -21.45
CA THR A 75 44.41 -10.82 -21.05
C THR A 75 43.75 -11.57 -22.22
N VAL A 76 44.06 -12.87 -22.34
CA VAL A 76 43.64 -13.87 -23.35
C VAL A 76 42.11 -13.95 -23.61
N THR A 77 41.29 -13.13 -22.95
CA THR A 77 39.82 -13.07 -23.07
C THR A 77 39.32 -12.23 -24.27
N GLN A 78 40.06 -11.22 -24.73
CA GLN A 78 39.55 -10.26 -25.73
C GLN A 78 39.78 -10.69 -27.18
N VAL A 79 40.93 -11.31 -27.48
CA VAL A 79 41.24 -11.87 -28.79
C VAL A 79 41.68 -13.31 -28.63
N SER A 80 41.01 -14.23 -29.31
CA SER A 80 41.43 -15.63 -29.39
C SER A 80 42.27 -15.86 -30.64
N ILE A 81 43.37 -16.61 -30.48
CA ILE A 81 44.33 -16.90 -31.55
C ILE A 81 44.34 -18.41 -31.75
N SER A 82 44.21 -18.85 -33.00
CA SER A 82 44.27 -20.27 -33.36
C SER A 82 45.18 -20.47 -34.58
N PHE A 83 45.95 -21.55 -34.58
CA PHE A 83 46.74 -21.93 -35.75
C PHE A 83 45.84 -22.50 -36.83
N VAL A 84 46.16 -22.21 -38.09
CA VAL A 84 45.44 -22.78 -39.24
C VAL A 84 46.04 -24.17 -39.53
N SER A 85 45.21 -25.21 -39.58
CA SER A 85 45.65 -26.59 -39.87
C SER A 85 46.35 -26.69 -41.23
N GLY A 86 47.52 -27.33 -41.29
CA GLY A 86 48.31 -27.50 -42.53
C GLY A 86 49.44 -26.47 -42.73
N SER A 87 49.69 -25.58 -41.76
CA SER A 87 50.97 -24.86 -41.65
C SER A 87 52.01 -25.70 -40.90
N ASP A 88 53.32 -25.43 -41.08
CA ASP A 88 54.41 -26.11 -40.38
C ASP A 88 54.26 -25.95 -38.85
N THR A 89 53.65 -26.91 -38.17
CA THR A 89 53.33 -26.82 -36.74
C THR A 89 53.95 -27.98 -35.98
N TYR A 90 55.10 -27.76 -35.33
CA TYR A 90 55.54 -28.61 -34.21
C TYR A 90 56.35 -27.80 -33.19
N TRP A 91 55.88 -27.82 -31.94
CA TRP A 91 56.33 -26.97 -30.82
C TRP A 91 57.68 -27.39 -30.19
N SER A 92 58.52 -28.12 -30.91
CA SER A 92 59.80 -28.61 -30.37
C SER A 92 61.00 -28.59 -31.31
N ALA A 93 60.84 -28.23 -32.59
CA ALA A 93 61.97 -28.03 -33.52
C ALA A 93 61.48 -27.48 -34.87
N PHE A 94 60.84 -26.31 -34.88
CA PHE A 94 60.68 -25.59 -36.14
C PHE A 94 61.99 -24.88 -36.46
N SER A 95 62.76 -25.44 -37.40
CA SER A 95 63.95 -24.80 -38.00
C SER A 95 63.54 -24.14 -39.32
N PRO A 96 62.99 -22.91 -39.31
CA PRO A 96 62.62 -22.27 -40.56
C PRO A 96 63.85 -21.92 -41.37
N THR A 97 63.88 -22.45 -42.57
CA THR A 97 64.64 -21.83 -43.65
C THR A 97 63.96 -20.53 -44.07
N VAL A 98 64.71 -19.60 -44.66
CA VAL A 98 64.13 -18.38 -45.22
C VAL A 98 62.97 -18.70 -46.17
N GLY A 99 61.86 -18.00 -45.98
CA GLY A 99 60.63 -18.19 -46.75
C GLY A 99 59.62 -19.14 -46.12
N SER A 100 59.94 -19.80 -45.01
CA SER A 100 58.98 -20.61 -44.25
C SER A 100 57.80 -19.77 -43.75
N LYS A 101 56.59 -20.32 -43.79
CA LYS A 101 55.34 -19.61 -43.48
C LYS A 101 54.46 -20.39 -42.53
N PHE A 102 53.87 -19.68 -41.56
CA PHE A 102 52.78 -20.20 -40.77
C PHE A 102 51.63 -19.20 -40.69
N LYS A 103 50.44 -19.69 -40.38
CA LYS A 103 49.22 -18.88 -40.37
C LYS A 103 48.50 -18.98 -39.04
N CYS A 104 48.05 -17.83 -38.54
CA CYS A 104 47.21 -17.75 -37.36
C CYS A 104 45.91 -17.02 -37.69
N LYS A 105 44.79 -17.50 -37.18
CA LYS A 105 43.49 -16.83 -37.20
C LYS A 105 43.28 -16.09 -35.89
N PHE A 106 42.88 -14.83 -35.98
CA PHE A 106 42.62 -13.96 -34.84
C PHE A 106 41.13 -13.64 -34.77
N VAL A 107 40.48 -13.90 -33.64
CA VAL A 107 39.05 -13.59 -33.42
C VAL A 107 38.94 -12.61 -32.26
N ASN A 108 38.58 -11.37 -32.57
CA ASN A 108 38.27 -10.33 -31.61
C ASN A 108 36.83 -10.52 -31.10
N ASN A 109 36.66 -10.67 -29.79
CA ASN A 109 35.39 -10.86 -29.10
C ASN A 109 34.81 -9.56 -28.51
N THR A 110 35.37 -8.42 -28.88
CA THR A 110 34.98 -7.10 -28.39
C THR A 110 34.39 -6.23 -29.50
N THR A 111 33.77 -5.11 -29.13
CA THR A 111 33.16 -4.14 -30.05
C THR A 111 34.11 -3.05 -30.53
N THR A 112 35.38 -3.09 -30.12
CA THR A 112 36.43 -2.13 -30.52
C THR A 112 37.61 -2.85 -31.14
N ASN A 113 38.43 -2.14 -31.91
CA ASN A 113 39.67 -2.70 -32.45
C ASN A 113 40.59 -3.12 -31.31
N GLN A 114 41.18 -4.32 -31.41
CA GLN A 114 42.15 -4.83 -30.45
C GLN A 114 43.52 -4.98 -31.11
N THR A 115 44.58 -4.55 -30.43
CA THR A 115 45.96 -4.76 -30.90
C THR A 115 46.61 -5.86 -30.06
N VAL A 116 47.04 -6.93 -30.72
CA VAL A 116 47.70 -8.07 -30.10
C VAL A 116 49.18 -8.04 -30.45
N ASN A 117 50.04 -8.02 -29.43
CA ASN A 117 51.48 -8.14 -29.59
C ASN A 117 51.87 -9.63 -29.56
N VAL A 118 52.25 -10.15 -30.72
CA VAL A 118 52.72 -11.52 -30.89
C VAL A 118 54.23 -11.52 -30.61
N SER A 119 54.63 -12.07 -29.47
CA SER A 119 56.03 -12.33 -29.18
C SER A 119 56.46 -13.66 -29.78
N VAL A 120 57.65 -13.61 -30.35
CA VAL A 120 58.31 -14.74 -30.97
C VAL A 120 59.65 -14.89 -30.31
N THR A 121 59.87 -16.00 -29.61
CA THR A 121 61.15 -16.31 -28.95
C THR A 121 61.80 -17.53 -29.59
N GLY A 122 63.12 -17.51 -29.78
CA GLY A 122 63.84 -18.60 -30.41
C GLY A 122 65.29 -18.76 -29.99
N THR A 123 65.86 -19.91 -30.32
CA THR A 123 67.28 -20.24 -30.11
C THR A 123 68.04 -20.04 -31.42
N VAL A 124 69.11 -19.26 -31.39
CA VAL A 124 70.03 -19.08 -32.53
C VAL A 124 71.20 -20.02 -32.35
N ASN A 125 71.49 -20.84 -33.35
CA ASN A 125 72.72 -21.62 -33.39
C ASN A 125 73.84 -20.77 -33.99
N ASN A 126 74.99 -20.68 -33.33
CA ASN A 126 76.16 -20.03 -33.89
C ASN A 126 77.04 -21.08 -34.58
N ASP A 127 76.98 -21.13 -35.90
CA ASP A 127 77.62 -22.19 -36.70
C ASP A 127 79.16 -22.08 -36.67
N ASN A 128 79.73 -20.95 -36.24
CA ASN A 128 81.17 -20.76 -36.07
C ASN A 128 81.72 -21.28 -34.74
N THR A 129 80.88 -21.43 -33.71
CA THR A 129 81.32 -21.80 -32.34
C THR A 129 80.60 -23.02 -31.76
N GLY A 130 79.57 -23.52 -32.44
CA GLY A 130 78.70 -24.59 -31.95
C GLY A 130 77.86 -24.18 -30.73
N SER A 131 77.88 -22.89 -30.36
CA SER A 131 77.19 -22.37 -29.19
C SER A 131 75.75 -21.98 -29.55
N GLN A 132 74.80 -22.40 -28.73
CA GLN A 132 73.39 -22.03 -28.86
C GLN A 132 73.09 -20.85 -27.94
N ASN A 133 72.55 -19.76 -28.50
CA ASN A 133 72.08 -18.62 -27.71
C ASN A 133 70.55 -18.61 -27.69
N THR A 134 69.96 -18.78 -26.52
CA THR A 134 68.51 -18.98 -26.31
C THR A 134 67.70 -17.69 -26.17
N ASN A 135 68.21 -16.53 -26.62
CA ASN A 135 67.61 -15.22 -26.32
C ASN A 135 67.26 -14.36 -27.55
N TRP A 136 66.84 -14.97 -28.68
CA TRP A 136 66.26 -14.18 -29.77
C TRP A 136 64.77 -13.89 -29.50
N GLY A 137 64.37 -12.63 -29.67
CA GLY A 137 63.00 -12.17 -29.44
C GLY A 137 62.58 -11.14 -30.49
N SER A 138 61.41 -11.33 -31.10
CA SER A 138 60.75 -10.33 -31.96
C SER A 138 59.30 -10.15 -31.54
N VAL A 139 58.78 -8.91 -31.60
CA VAL A 139 57.40 -8.59 -31.26
C VAL A 139 56.72 -7.98 -32.49
N ILE A 140 55.62 -8.57 -32.92
CA ILE A 140 54.82 -8.10 -34.06
C ILE A 140 53.42 -7.74 -33.58
N ALA A 141 53.00 -6.50 -33.83
CA ALA A 141 51.65 -6.03 -33.49
C ALA A 141 50.65 -6.34 -34.62
N ILE A 142 49.54 -6.98 -34.28
CA ILE A 142 48.41 -7.28 -35.17
C ILE A 142 47.15 -6.56 -34.64
N THR A 143 46.52 -5.73 -35.47
CA THR A 143 45.25 -5.07 -35.14
C THR A 143 44.07 -5.89 -35.69
N VAL A 144 43.12 -6.26 -34.84
CA VAL A 144 41.95 -7.07 -35.18
C VAL A 144 40.69 -6.25 -34.93
N LYS A 145 39.92 -5.97 -35.99
CA LYS A 145 38.65 -5.25 -35.89
C LYS A 145 37.54 -6.12 -35.26
N PRO A 146 36.45 -5.53 -34.74
CA PRO A 146 35.29 -6.26 -34.18
C PRO A 146 34.63 -7.23 -35.17
N PRO A 147 33.81 -8.19 -34.68
CA PRO A 147 32.93 -8.96 -35.55
C PRO A 147 31.94 -8.06 -36.29
N ALA A 148 31.77 -8.26 -37.60
CA ALA A 148 30.75 -7.58 -38.37
C ALA A 148 29.35 -7.99 -37.88
N THR A 149 28.52 -7.04 -37.43
CA THR A 149 27.13 -7.30 -37.07
C THR A 149 26.25 -7.22 -38.31
N THR A 150 25.43 -8.25 -38.56
CA THR A 150 24.38 -8.19 -39.58
C THR A 150 23.24 -7.29 -39.09
N PRO A 151 22.80 -6.28 -39.87
CA PRO A 151 21.73 -5.40 -39.42
C PRO A 151 20.40 -6.15 -39.41
N THR A 152 19.82 -6.33 -38.22
CA THR A 152 18.46 -6.85 -38.06
C THR A 152 17.45 -5.79 -38.50
N THR A 153 16.58 -6.16 -39.46
CA THR A 153 15.50 -5.27 -39.92
C THR A 153 14.24 -5.56 -39.13
N TYR A 154 13.74 -4.55 -38.42
CA TYR A 154 12.48 -4.56 -37.69
C TYR A 154 11.37 -3.97 -38.55
N TYR A 155 10.15 -4.50 -38.44
CA TYR A 155 8.98 -4.07 -39.19
C TYR A 155 7.88 -3.56 -38.26
N ASN A 156 7.04 -2.62 -38.67
CA ASN A 156 5.94 -2.15 -37.81
C ASN A 156 4.83 -3.20 -37.63
N ASP A 157 4.12 -3.13 -36.51
CA ASP A 157 2.81 -3.76 -36.33
C ASP A 157 1.73 -2.92 -37.00
N ALA A 158 0.57 -3.55 -37.25
CA ALA A 158 -0.58 -2.83 -37.74
C ALA A 158 -1.00 -1.74 -36.73
N LYS A 159 -1.23 -0.53 -37.21
CA LYS A 159 -1.71 0.60 -36.41
C LYS A 159 -2.90 1.25 -37.10
N SER A 160 -3.87 1.74 -36.34
CA SER A 160 -5.01 2.47 -36.87
C SER A 160 -5.45 3.59 -35.95
N ALA A 161 -6.08 4.61 -36.52
CA ALA A 161 -6.83 5.61 -35.78
C ALA A 161 -8.09 6.01 -36.54
N VAL A 162 -9.10 6.46 -35.79
CA VAL A 162 -10.37 6.93 -36.33
C VAL A 162 -10.32 8.46 -36.45
N PHE A 163 -10.72 8.96 -37.60
CA PHE A 163 -10.78 10.38 -37.94
C PHE A 163 -12.18 10.73 -38.44
N TYR A 164 -12.54 12.00 -38.31
CA TYR A 164 -13.78 12.55 -38.85
C TYR A 164 -13.43 13.67 -39.82
N ASN A 165 -14.24 13.85 -40.87
CA ASN A 165 -14.11 14.98 -41.77
C ASN A 165 -14.20 16.31 -41.00
N ASN A 166 -13.13 17.11 -41.06
CA ASN A 166 -13.06 18.41 -40.39
C ASN A 166 -13.29 19.60 -41.33
N THR A 167 -13.67 19.35 -42.60
CA THR A 167 -14.04 20.40 -43.56
C THR A 167 -15.53 20.68 -43.60
N CYS A 168 -16.33 20.00 -42.77
CA CYS A 168 -17.77 20.20 -42.70
C CYS A 168 -18.13 21.57 -42.11
N ALA A 169 -19.13 22.22 -42.72
CA ALA A 169 -19.69 23.46 -42.20
C ALA A 169 -20.40 23.25 -40.85
N SER A 170 -20.66 24.35 -40.13
CA SER A 170 -21.43 24.31 -38.88
C SER A 170 -22.78 23.62 -39.07
N GLY A 171 -23.13 22.72 -38.16
CA GLY A 171 -24.34 21.88 -38.24
C GLY A 171 -24.17 20.58 -39.04
N TYR A 172 -23.00 20.33 -39.63
CA TYR A 172 -22.69 19.11 -40.37
C TYR A 172 -21.53 18.33 -39.74
N GLY A 173 -21.50 17.03 -39.95
CA GLY A 173 -20.45 16.11 -39.50
C GLY A 173 -20.30 14.95 -40.49
N SER A 174 -19.51 13.94 -40.16
CA SER A 174 -19.29 12.77 -41.05
C SER A 174 -19.32 11.48 -40.25
N ASP A 175 -19.44 10.36 -40.96
CA ASP A 175 -19.23 9.04 -40.39
C ASP A 175 -17.73 8.84 -40.06
N PRO A 176 -17.39 8.01 -39.08
CA PRO A 176 -16.00 7.75 -38.72
C PRO A 176 -15.22 7.09 -39.88
N TYR A 177 -14.03 7.59 -40.17
CA TYR A 177 -13.08 6.99 -41.10
C TYR A 177 -11.91 6.35 -40.35
N THR A 178 -11.70 5.05 -40.52
CA THR A 178 -10.56 4.35 -39.91
C THR A 178 -9.39 4.34 -40.89
N TYR A 179 -8.32 5.07 -40.58
CA TYR A 179 -7.07 5.01 -41.34
C TYR A 179 -6.18 3.90 -40.76
N LEU A 180 -5.93 2.86 -41.56
CA LEU A 180 -5.13 1.70 -41.19
C LEU A 180 -3.77 1.72 -41.89
N VAL A 181 -2.71 1.62 -41.09
CA VAL A 181 -1.35 1.30 -41.52
C VAL A 181 -1.15 -0.19 -41.28
N PRO A 182 -1.12 -1.04 -42.33
CA PRO A 182 -0.94 -2.48 -42.15
C PRO A 182 0.43 -2.79 -41.55
N ALA A 183 0.54 -3.98 -40.94
CA ALA A 183 1.83 -4.48 -40.48
C ALA A 183 2.82 -4.58 -41.65
N ASN A 184 4.11 -4.46 -41.35
CA ASN A 184 5.22 -4.56 -42.30
C ASN A 184 5.28 -3.47 -43.40
N LYS A 185 4.46 -2.42 -43.33
CA LYS A 185 4.56 -1.26 -44.24
C LYS A 185 5.83 -0.41 -44.03
N TYR A 186 6.25 -0.26 -42.78
CA TYR A 186 7.42 0.50 -42.36
C TYR A 186 8.46 -0.42 -41.73
N SER A 187 9.73 -0.15 -42.02
CA SER A 187 10.86 -0.86 -41.43
C SER A 187 11.84 0.07 -40.73
N SER A 188 12.68 -0.50 -39.88
CA SER A 188 13.75 0.18 -39.15
C SER A 188 14.91 -0.77 -38.86
N GLN A 189 16.13 -0.24 -38.90
CA GLN A 189 17.33 -0.94 -38.41
C GLN A 189 17.62 -0.60 -36.94
N ILE A 190 16.85 0.30 -36.33
CA ILE A 190 17.04 0.74 -34.94
C ILE A 190 16.28 -0.19 -34.01
N SER A 191 14.96 -0.29 -34.19
CA SER A 191 14.11 -1.13 -33.34
C SER A 191 12.71 -1.31 -33.92
N LYS A 192 11.96 -2.26 -33.35
CA LYS A 192 10.52 -2.42 -33.55
C LYS A 192 9.73 -1.15 -33.18
N ALA A 193 10.12 -0.49 -32.09
CA ALA A 193 9.49 0.75 -31.64
C ALA A 193 9.66 1.88 -32.66
N ASP A 194 10.84 2.01 -33.27
CA ASP A 194 11.07 3.00 -34.32
C ASP A 194 10.20 2.74 -35.56
N ALA A 195 10.10 1.48 -36.01
CA ALA A 195 9.18 1.14 -37.10
C ALA A 195 7.71 1.45 -36.74
N ASN A 196 7.29 1.18 -35.50
CA ASN A 196 5.96 1.53 -34.99
C ASN A 196 5.73 3.05 -34.85
N ASN A 197 6.78 3.84 -34.63
CA ASN A 197 6.72 5.30 -34.60
C ASN A 197 6.57 5.87 -36.01
N LYS A 198 7.25 5.29 -37.01
CA LYS A 198 7.04 5.65 -38.43
C LYS A 198 5.59 5.37 -38.87
N ALA A 199 5.04 4.22 -38.49
CA ALA A 199 3.63 3.90 -38.72
C ALA A 199 2.69 4.91 -38.03
N GLN A 200 3.00 5.36 -36.81
CA GLN A 200 2.22 6.40 -36.14
C GLN A 200 2.34 7.75 -36.82
N ALA A 201 3.53 8.12 -37.29
CA ALA A 201 3.78 9.37 -37.99
C ALA A 201 2.97 9.45 -39.29
N ASP A 202 2.84 8.33 -40.03
CA ASP A 202 1.95 8.22 -41.19
C ASP A 202 0.48 8.49 -40.81
N ILE A 203 -0.02 7.83 -39.77
CA ILE A 203 -1.39 8.06 -39.27
C ILE A 203 -1.61 9.55 -38.94
N ASN A 204 -0.68 10.16 -38.21
CA ASN A 204 -0.78 11.55 -37.79
C ASN A 204 -0.69 12.52 -38.99
N ALA A 205 0.12 12.21 -40.00
CA ALA A 205 0.32 13.06 -41.17
C ALA A 205 -0.82 12.95 -42.20
N ASN A 206 -1.34 11.73 -42.41
CA ASN A 206 -2.22 11.43 -43.53
C ASN A 206 -3.66 11.11 -43.12
N GLY A 207 -3.89 10.69 -41.88
CA GLY A 207 -5.18 10.21 -41.41
C GLY A 207 -6.31 11.22 -41.59
N GLN A 208 -6.08 12.47 -41.22
CA GLN A 208 -7.07 13.54 -41.36
C GLN A 208 -7.40 13.86 -42.83
N THR A 209 -6.38 14.00 -43.68
CA THR A 209 -6.58 14.25 -45.12
C THR A 209 -7.37 13.12 -45.77
N LYS A 210 -7.09 11.88 -45.40
CA LYS A 210 -7.83 10.71 -45.91
C LYS A 210 -9.27 10.68 -45.42
N ALA A 211 -9.54 11.03 -44.17
CA ALA A 211 -10.91 11.16 -43.69
C ALA A 211 -11.69 12.23 -44.48
N ASN A 212 -11.08 13.39 -44.71
CA ASN A 212 -11.71 14.49 -45.47
C ASN A 212 -12.04 14.09 -46.92
N GLN A 213 -11.23 13.22 -47.53
CA GLN A 213 -11.43 12.74 -48.92
C GLN A 213 -12.44 11.58 -49.04
N ASN A 214 -12.53 10.73 -48.01
CA ASN A 214 -13.27 9.46 -48.10
C ASN A 214 -14.60 9.47 -47.34
N THR A 215 -14.98 10.59 -46.74
CA THR A 215 -16.25 10.73 -46.04
C THR A 215 -16.98 11.99 -46.47
N THR A 216 -18.30 11.90 -46.51
CA THR A 216 -19.19 13.01 -46.89
C THR A 216 -19.75 13.70 -45.67
N CYS A 217 -19.91 15.02 -45.74
CA CYS A 217 -20.61 15.79 -44.71
C CYS A 217 -22.12 15.50 -44.75
N LYS A 218 -22.69 15.18 -43.59
CA LYS A 218 -24.09 14.89 -43.33
C LYS A 218 -24.60 15.84 -42.25
N LEU A 219 -25.90 16.17 -42.30
CA LEU A 219 -26.53 16.98 -41.27
C LEU A 219 -26.40 16.29 -39.91
N LEU A 220 -26.07 17.05 -38.87
CA LEU A 220 -26.07 16.57 -37.49
C LEU A 220 -27.43 16.79 -36.85
N TYR A 221 -27.99 15.72 -36.32
CA TYR A 221 -29.16 15.73 -35.46
C TYR A 221 -28.72 15.61 -34.01
N TYR A 222 -29.41 16.31 -33.12
CA TYR A 222 -29.08 16.38 -31.69
C TYR A 222 -30.28 15.89 -30.89
N ASN A 223 -30.06 15.08 -29.87
CA ASN A 223 -31.17 14.59 -29.07
C ASN A 223 -31.95 15.75 -28.42
N VAL A 224 -33.27 15.60 -28.29
CA VAL A 224 -34.05 16.43 -27.37
C VAL A 224 -33.81 15.98 -25.94
N ALA A 225 -34.14 16.84 -24.97
CA ALA A 225 -34.06 16.46 -23.57
C ALA A 225 -34.96 15.25 -23.31
N ALA A 226 -34.40 14.24 -22.65
CA ALA A 226 -35.09 13.00 -22.32
C ALA A 226 -34.92 12.72 -20.83
N SER A 227 -35.96 12.21 -20.19
CA SER A 227 -35.91 11.83 -18.78
C SER A 227 -36.79 10.62 -18.50
N GLN A 228 -36.41 9.89 -17.46
CA GLN A 228 -37.20 8.79 -16.93
C GLN A 228 -37.14 8.79 -15.42
N VAL A 229 -38.25 8.37 -14.81
CA VAL A 229 -38.39 8.24 -13.37
C VAL A 229 -38.08 6.81 -12.97
N PHE A 230 -37.24 6.66 -11.95
CA PHE A 230 -36.82 5.37 -11.40
C PHE A 230 -37.19 5.31 -9.91
N THR A 231 -37.55 4.11 -9.46
CA THR A 231 -37.74 3.82 -8.03
C THR A 231 -36.41 3.27 -7.48
N PRO A 232 -35.77 3.91 -6.49
CA PRO A 232 -34.55 3.39 -5.90
C PRO A 232 -34.75 2.01 -5.26
N SER A 233 -33.89 1.06 -5.60
CA SER A 233 -33.85 -0.29 -5.06
C SER A 233 -32.82 -0.37 -3.94
N CYS A 234 -33.19 0.09 -2.74
CA CYS A 234 -32.26 0.11 -1.60
C CYS A 234 -32.10 -1.26 -0.94
N SER A 235 -30.85 -1.63 -0.64
CA SER A 235 -30.52 -2.79 0.18
C SER A 235 -31.05 -2.66 1.61
N VAL A 236 -31.17 -3.79 2.33
CA VAL A 236 -31.58 -3.80 3.74
C VAL A 236 -30.69 -2.87 4.57
N GLY A 237 -31.33 -2.00 5.37
CA GLY A 237 -30.63 -1.00 6.18
C GLY A 237 -30.35 0.32 5.46
N TYR A 238 -30.74 0.46 4.19
CA TYR A 238 -30.66 1.71 3.44
C TYR A 238 -32.06 2.20 3.04
N VAL A 239 -32.22 3.51 2.95
CA VAL A 239 -33.46 4.16 2.48
C VAL A 239 -33.13 5.32 1.56
N SER A 240 -34.01 5.62 0.62
CA SER A 240 -33.95 6.88 -0.13
C SER A 240 -34.82 7.94 0.56
N SER A 241 -34.37 9.19 0.52
CA SER A 241 -35.16 10.33 0.99
C SER A 241 -36.30 10.69 0.02
N SER A 242 -36.29 10.13 -1.19
CA SER A 242 -37.34 10.34 -2.19
C SER A 242 -37.87 8.98 -2.67
N PRO A 243 -39.19 8.82 -2.83
CA PRO A 243 -39.76 7.57 -3.37
C PRO A 243 -39.36 7.33 -4.83
N THR A 244 -38.99 8.39 -5.55
CA THR A 244 -38.60 8.32 -6.95
C THR A 244 -37.45 9.29 -7.26
N VAL A 245 -36.60 8.93 -8.20
CA VAL A 245 -35.48 9.75 -8.70
C VAL A 245 -35.62 9.90 -10.21
N THR A 246 -35.45 11.12 -10.73
CA THR A 246 -35.51 11.38 -12.18
C THR A 246 -34.09 11.45 -12.72
N TYR A 247 -33.80 10.63 -13.74
CA TYR A 247 -32.56 10.72 -14.50
C TYR A 247 -32.84 11.47 -15.79
N THR A 248 -32.06 12.51 -16.08
CA THR A 248 -32.28 13.41 -17.22
C THR A 248 -31.03 13.46 -18.08
N VAL A 249 -31.19 13.20 -19.37
CA VAL A 249 -30.22 13.48 -20.40
C VAL A 249 -30.62 14.80 -21.06
N ALA A 250 -29.76 15.81 -20.94
CA ALA A 250 -30.03 17.13 -21.49
C ALA A 250 -30.09 17.10 -23.03
N ALA A 251 -30.77 18.08 -23.62
CA ALA A 251 -30.79 18.26 -25.06
C ALA A 251 -29.36 18.49 -25.59
N GLY A 252 -29.03 17.89 -26.72
CA GLY A 252 -27.72 18.02 -27.37
C GLY A 252 -26.57 17.21 -26.76
N ALA A 253 -26.84 16.36 -25.75
CA ALA A 253 -25.84 15.45 -25.18
C ALA A 253 -25.33 14.42 -26.21
N TYR A 254 -26.21 13.95 -27.09
CA TYR A 254 -25.95 13.01 -28.16
C TYR A 254 -26.21 13.62 -29.53
N LYS A 255 -25.41 13.18 -30.51
CA LYS A 255 -25.57 13.54 -31.91
C LYS A 255 -25.60 12.33 -32.83
N SER A 256 -26.19 12.52 -34.01
CA SER A 256 -26.28 11.52 -35.06
C SER A 256 -26.14 12.14 -36.45
N THR A 257 -25.48 11.44 -37.37
CA THR A 257 -25.48 11.74 -38.82
C THR A 257 -26.60 11.00 -39.56
N ILE A 258 -27.42 10.20 -38.86
CA ILE A 258 -28.47 9.34 -39.43
C ILE A 258 -29.82 10.05 -39.36
N SER A 259 -30.30 10.39 -38.16
CA SER A 259 -31.59 11.04 -37.95
C SER A 259 -31.74 11.60 -36.53
N GLN A 260 -32.77 12.42 -36.33
CA GLN A 260 -33.23 12.87 -35.00
C GLN A 260 -33.55 11.69 -34.09
N ALA A 261 -34.32 10.71 -34.59
CA ALA A 261 -34.70 9.52 -33.84
C ALA A 261 -33.51 8.68 -33.37
N ASP A 262 -32.42 8.61 -34.16
CA ASP A 262 -31.20 7.92 -33.74
C ASP A 262 -30.47 8.66 -32.60
N ALA A 263 -30.40 9.99 -32.65
CA ALA A 263 -29.84 10.79 -31.57
C ALA A 263 -30.69 10.64 -30.28
N ASP A 264 -32.02 10.70 -30.40
CA ASP A 264 -32.94 10.49 -29.28
C ASP A 264 -32.84 9.07 -28.71
N SER A 265 -32.69 8.07 -29.57
CA SER A 265 -32.52 6.67 -29.15
C SER A 265 -31.23 6.44 -28.36
N LYS A 266 -30.15 7.16 -28.69
CA LYS A 266 -28.90 7.13 -27.91
C LYS A 266 -29.08 7.73 -26.51
N ALA A 267 -29.81 8.83 -26.39
CA ALA A 267 -30.16 9.41 -25.10
C ALA A 267 -31.02 8.44 -24.27
N GLN A 268 -32.03 7.82 -24.88
CA GLN A 268 -32.85 6.81 -24.21
C GLN A 268 -32.06 5.57 -23.81
N ALA A 269 -31.11 5.13 -24.63
CA ALA A 269 -30.23 4.01 -24.30
C ALA A 269 -29.34 4.31 -23.08
N GLU A 270 -28.85 5.54 -22.94
CA GLU A 270 -28.12 5.97 -21.73
C GLU A 270 -29.02 5.92 -20.50
N ILE A 271 -30.22 6.48 -20.59
CA ILE A 271 -31.20 6.48 -19.50
C ILE A 271 -31.52 5.04 -19.07
N ALA A 272 -31.76 4.15 -20.03
CA ALA A 272 -32.04 2.74 -19.76
C ALA A 272 -30.84 2.00 -19.14
N ALA A 273 -29.62 2.32 -19.57
CA ALA A 273 -28.40 1.68 -19.07
C ALA A 273 -27.99 2.17 -17.66
N ASN A 274 -28.16 3.46 -17.38
CA ASN A 274 -27.59 4.10 -16.20
C ASN A 274 -28.62 4.57 -15.16
N GLY A 275 -29.87 4.78 -15.56
CA GLY A 275 -30.88 5.46 -14.74
C GLY A 275 -31.20 4.73 -13.43
N GLN A 276 -31.29 3.40 -13.45
CA GLN A 276 -31.52 2.64 -12.22
C GLN A 276 -30.31 2.72 -11.27
N GLY A 277 -29.09 2.58 -11.79
CA GLY A 277 -27.87 2.69 -10.97
C GLY A 277 -27.72 4.08 -10.34
N TYR A 278 -28.09 5.13 -11.08
CA TYR A 278 -28.14 6.49 -10.55
C TYR A 278 -29.16 6.61 -9.41
N ALA A 279 -30.37 6.06 -9.58
CA ALA A 279 -31.41 6.10 -8.55
C ALA A 279 -31.02 5.31 -7.29
N ASP A 280 -30.44 4.12 -7.46
CA ASP A 280 -29.97 3.27 -6.36
C ASP A 280 -28.81 3.95 -5.58
N GLY A 281 -27.98 4.73 -6.28
CA GLY A 281 -26.94 5.55 -5.66
C GLY A 281 -27.45 6.64 -4.70
N THR A 282 -28.76 6.93 -4.69
CA THR A 282 -29.36 7.87 -3.74
C THR A 282 -29.66 7.27 -2.37
N CYS A 283 -29.59 5.93 -2.24
CA CYS A 283 -29.85 5.23 -0.99
C CYS A 283 -28.82 5.58 0.09
N LYS A 284 -29.30 5.92 1.29
CA LYS A 284 -28.47 6.25 2.46
C LYS A 284 -28.66 5.22 3.56
N PHE A 285 -27.58 4.90 4.26
CA PHE A 285 -27.62 3.98 5.40
C PHE A 285 -28.46 4.58 6.54
N VAL A 286 -29.25 3.72 7.20
CA VAL A 286 -30.08 4.08 8.35
C VAL A 286 -29.40 3.63 9.63
N TYR A 287 -28.95 4.60 10.42
CA TYR A 287 -28.47 4.38 11.78
C TYR A 287 -29.65 4.26 12.74
N LYS A 288 -29.63 3.25 13.61
CA LYS A 288 -30.64 3.01 14.65
C LYS A 288 -30.08 3.42 16.00
N SER A 289 -30.84 4.18 16.79
CA SER A 289 -30.38 4.60 18.13
C SER A 289 -30.05 3.39 19.01
N ALA A 290 -29.01 3.51 19.84
CA ALA A 290 -28.78 2.57 20.94
C ALA A 290 -29.88 2.70 22.00
N ALA A 291 -30.06 1.66 22.81
CA ALA A 291 -30.97 1.74 23.95
C ALA A 291 -30.39 2.70 25.02
N VAL A 292 -31.26 3.53 25.60
CA VAL A 292 -30.93 4.41 26.73
C VAL A 292 -31.80 3.98 27.91
N THR A 293 -31.17 3.69 29.05
CA THR A 293 -31.87 3.22 30.25
C THR A 293 -31.37 3.96 31.50
N GLY A 294 -32.26 4.15 32.46
CA GLY A 294 -31.90 4.73 33.75
C GLY A 294 -33.02 4.60 34.78
N ASN A 295 -32.63 4.81 36.03
CA ASN A 295 -33.51 4.71 37.18
C ASN A 295 -33.89 6.11 37.65
N PHE A 296 -35.18 6.33 37.84
CA PHE A 296 -35.74 7.62 38.22
C PHE A 296 -36.66 7.44 39.42
N THR A 297 -36.51 8.31 40.41
CA THR A 297 -37.34 8.29 41.61
C THR A 297 -38.48 9.28 41.44
N LYS A 298 -39.70 8.85 41.76
CA LYS A 298 -40.88 9.73 41.80
C LYS A 298 -40.60 10.92 42.74
N ASN A 299 -40.81 12.15 42.27
CA ASN A 299 -40.38 13.35 43.01
C ASN A 299 -41.52 14.33 43.33
N ASP A 300 -42.74 14.03 42.91
CA ASP A 300 -43.97 14.79 43.15
C ASP A 300 -44.80 14.19 44.31
N CYS A 301 -44.13 13.56 45.28
CA CYS A 301 -44.78 13.07 46.49
C CYS A 301 -45.03 14.22 47.48
N GLY A 302 -46.16 14.16 48.19
CA GLY A 302 -46.49 15.11 49.25
C GLY A 302 -45.56 15.01 50.47
N THR A 303 -45.65 16.00 51.37
CA THR A 303 -44.85 16.05 52.61
C THR A 303 -44.99 14.76 53.43
N GLY A 304 -43.88 14.21 53.91
CA GLY A 304 -43.86 12.96 54.69
C GLY A 304 -43.83 11.68 53.85
N TYR A 305 -43.67 11.78 52.52
CA TYR A 305 -43.51 10.64 51.62
C TYR A 305 -42.23 10.74 50.80
N VAL A 306 -41.69 9.59 50.41
CA VAL A 306 -40.60 9.44 49.44
C VAL A 306 -41.07 8.59 48.27
N GLY A 307 -40.66 8.93 47.06
CA GLY A 307 -41.04 8.19 45.87
C GLY A 307 -40.29 6.87 45.74
N SER A 308 -40.92 5.88 45.11
CA SER A 308 -40.23 4.69 44.63
C SER A 308 -39.39 5.00 43.39
N THR A 309 -38.34 4.21 43.17
CA THR A 309 -37.54 4.24 41.95
C THR A 309 -38.14 3.31 40.90
N VAL A 310 -38.27 3.80 39.66
CA VAL A 310 -38.67 3.00 38.49
C VAL A 310 -37.62 3.11 37.40
N THR A 311 -37.46 2.04 36.61
CA THR A 311 -36.59 2.03 35.44
C THR A 311 -37.36 2.54 34.22
N TYR A 312 -36.78 3.48 33.48
CA TYR A 312 -37.27 3.92 32.18
C TYR A 312 -36.27 3.52 31.10
N THR A 313 -36.77 3.05 29.95
CA THR A 313 -35.93 2.62 28.84
C THR A 313 -36.51 3.09 27.52
N VAL A 314 -35.66 3.74 26.73
CA VAL A 314 -35.87 3.99 25.30
C VAL A 314 -35.19 2.84 24.56
N PRO A 315 -35.94 1.89 23.95
CA PRO A 315 -35.36 0.73 23.28
C PRO A 315 -34.50 1.09 22.07
N VAL A 316 -33.66 0.14 21.66
CA VAL A 316 -32.85 0.24 20.45
C VAL A 316 -33.74 0.49 19.21
N GLY A 317 -33.31 1.41 18.36
CA GLY A 317 -33.98 1.70 17.09
C GLY A 317 -35.33 2.40 17.20
N GLN A 318 -35.73 2.90 18.38
CA GLN A 318 -36.89 3.79 18.48
C GLN A 318 -36.70 5.06 17.64
N PHE A 319 -35.45 5.53 17.52
CA PHE A 319 -35.08 6.64 16.65
C PHE A 319 -34.12 6.17 15.56
N THR A 320 -34.24 6.78 14.39
CA THR A 320 -33.38 6.49 13.24
C THR A 320 -32.84 7.77 12.62
N SER A 321 -31.66 7.70 12.02
CA SER A 321 -31.04 8.81 11.30
C SER A 321 -30.33 8.33 10.04
N THR A 322 -30.41 9.11 8.96
CA THR A 322 -29.58 8.92 7.76
C THR A 322 -28.28 9.74 7.80
N VAL A 323 -27.98 10.41 8.92
CA VAL A 323 -26.81 11.27 9.10
C VAL A 323 -25.70 10.52 9.83
N SER A 324 -25.96 10.01 11.05
CA SER A 324 -24.98 9.25 11.82
C SER A 324 -25.60 8.48 12.99
N GLN A 325 -24.83 7.55 13.56
CA GLN A 325 -25.16 6.87 14.81
C GLN A 325 -25.29 7.85 15.99
N ALA A 326 -24.42 8.87 16.05
CA ALA A 326 -24.45 9.86 17.11
C ALA A 326 -25.72 10.72 17.06
N ASP A 327 -26.19 11.06 15.85
CA ASP A 327 -27.44 11.79 15.67
C ASP A 327 -28.65 10.97 16.15
N ALA A 328 -28.77 9.71 15.74
CA ALA A 328 -29.84 8.83 16.22
C ALA A 328 -29.79 8.64 17.75
N ASN A 329 -28.59 8.49 18.32
CA ASN A 329 -28.41 8.37 19.77
C ASN A 329 -28.77 9.66 20.51
N SER A 330 -28.42 10.82 19.95
CA SER A 330 -28.75 12.13 20.53
C SER A 330 -30.27 12.34 20.57
N GLN A 331 -30.98 12.00 19.49
CA GLN A 331 -32.45 12.02 19.47
C GLN A 331 -33.05 11.13 20.58
N ALA A 332 -32.55 9.90 20.73
CA ALA A 332 -32.98 9.00 21.79
C ALA A 332 -32.68 9.54 23.20
N GLN A 333 -31.49 10.12 23.42
CA GLN A 333 -31.09 10.70 24.69
C GLN A 333 -31.93 11.93 25.06
N ASN A 334 -32.21 12.81 24.09
CA ASN A 334 -33.05 13.98 24.31
C ASN A 334 -34.49 13.57 24.67
N TYR A 335 -35.04 12.58 23.95
CA TYR A 335 -36.34 12.02 24.29
C TYR A 335 -36.34 11.37 25.68
N PHE A 336 -35.29 10.62 26.01
CA PHE A 336 -35.13 10.03 27.34
C PHE A 336 -35.12 11.08 28.44
N ASN A 337 -34.29 12.12 28.33
CA ASN A 337 -34.17 13.19 29.30
C ASN A 337 -35.49 13.97 29.47
N ALA A 338 -36.24 14.17 28.39
CA ALA A 338 -37.49 14.91 28.43
C ALA A 338 -38.65 14.13 29.09
N ASN A 339 -38.66 12.81 29.00
CA ASN A 339 -39.81 11.99 29.40
C ASN A 339 -39.59 11.16 30.67
N ALA A 340 -38.34 10.86 31.04
CA ALA A 340 -38.06 9.89 32.09
C ALA A 340 -38.63 10.26 33.47
N GLN A 341 -38.54 11.53 33.88
CA GLN A 341 -39.08 11.97 35.18
C GLN A 341 -40.61 11.94 35.20
N ALA A 342 -41.27 12.35 34.10
CA ALA A 342 -42.72 12.28 33.98
C ALA A 342 -43.22 10.83 34.05
N TYR A 343 -42.51 9.91 33.40
CA TYR A 343 -42.77 8.48 33.51
C TYR A 343 -42.64 7.98 34.95
N ALA A 344 -41.59 8.39 35.67
CA ALA A 344 -41.40 8.04 37.07
C ALA A 344 -42.51 8.57 37.98
N ASN A 345 -42.98 9.78 37.69
CA ASN A 345 -44.09 10.37 38.43
C ASN A 345 -45.42 9.66 38.13
N ALA A 346 -45.64 9.19 36.89
CA ALA A 346 -46.86 8.46 36.53
C ALA A 346 -46.88 7.00 37.05
N ASN A 347 -45.73 6.33 37.11
CA ASN A 347 -45.64 4.89 37.38
C ASN A 347 -45.03 4.55 38.74
N GLY A 348 -44.43 5.51 39.45
CA GLY A 348 -43.92 5.33 40.80
C GLY A 348 -45.01 5.43 41.87
N SER A 349 -44.71 4.89 43.04
CA SER A 349 -45.56 5.00 44.24
C SER A 349 -44.93 5.95 45.26
N CYS A 350 -45.75 6.59 46.10
CA CYS A 350 -45.27 7.36 47.25
C CYS A 350 -45.34 6.49 48.50
N GLN A 351 -44.19 6.32 49.15
CA GLN A 351 -44.05 5.55 50.38
C GLN A 351 -43.91 6.49 51.57
N GLN A 352 -44.66 6.25 52.63
CA GLN A 352 -44.65 7.13 53.80
C GLN A 352 -43.32 6.97 54.57
N VAL A 353 -42.70 8.11 54.92
CA VAL A 353 -41.59 8.15 55.87
C VAL A 353 -42.19 8.33 57.25
N VAL A 354 -41.89 7.40 58.15
CA VAL A 354 -42.28 7.50 59.55
C VAL A 354 -41.08 7.87 60.38
N ASN A 355 -41.22 8.94 61.15
CA ASN A 355 -40.30 9.30 62.23
C ASN A 355 -41.01 9.00 63.55
N ALA A 356 -40.64 7.89 64.18
CA ALA A 356 -41.18 7.46 65.47
C ALA A 356 -40.11 7.57 66.56
N SER A 357 -40.54 7.58 67.82
CA SER A 357 -39.66 7.53 68.98
C SER A 357 -40.13 6.43 69.92
N PHE A 358 -39.27 5.45 70.18
CA PHE A 358 -39.53 4.42 71.17
C PHE A 358 -38.99 4.87 72.51
N ASP A 359 -39.85 5.03 73.50
CA ASP A 359 -39.45 5.25 74.87
C ASP A 359 -39.30 3.89 75.56
N VAL A 360 -38.10 3.57 76.01
CA VAL A 360 -37.75 2.21 76.43
C VAL A 360 -37.36 2.18 77.89
N VAL A 361 -37.96 1.28 78.66
CA VAL A 361 -37.73 1.10 80.08
C VAL A 361 -37.66 -0.38 80.46
N SER A 362 -36.74 -0.72 81.35
CA SER A 362 -36.67 -2.06 81.96
C SER A 362 -37.07 -2.01 83.42
N THR A 363 -38.02 -2.85 83.81
CA THR A 363 -38.64 -2.92 85.16
C THR A 363 -38.53 -4.35 85.69
N TYR A 364 -37.31 -4.83 85.92
CA TYR A 364 -37.06 -6.12 86.54
C TYR A 364 -36.82 -5.96 88.06
N PRO A 365 -37.46 -6.79 88.92
CA PRO A 365 -37.46 -6.60 90.37
C PRO A 365 -36.12 -6.84 91.10
N ASP A 366 -35.14 -7.57 90.55
CA ASP A 366 -33.90 -7.89 91.28
C ASP A 366 -32.62 -8.11 90.42
N PRO A 367 -31.99 -7.06 89.85
CA PRO A 367 -30.62 -7.14 89.33
C PRO A 367 -29.65 -6.28 90.16
N PRO A 368 -28.32 -6.48 90.01
CA PRO A 368 -27.35 -5.50 90.49
C PRO A 368 -27.65 -4.14 89.84
N SER A 369 -27.86 -3.12 90.68
CA SER A 369 -28.20 -1.76 90.30
C SER A 369 -27.32 -1.24 89.15
N GLY A 370 -27.94 -0.83 88.04
CA GLY A 370 -27.24 -0.27 86.87
C GLY A 370 -27.14 -1.19 85.65
N SER A 371 -27.76 -2.37 85.68
CA SER A 371 -27.80 -3.28 84.52
C SER A 371 -28.66 -2.71 83.39
N SER A 372 -28.14 -2.69 82.15
CA SER A 372 -28.87 -2.24 80.94
C SER A 372 -29.08 -3.40 79.96
N THR A 373 -30.28 -3.49 79.36
CA THR A 373 -30.51 -4.38 78.22
C THR A 373 -30.25 -3.61 76.92
N TYR A 374 -29.58 -4.26 75.98
CA TYR A 374 -29.20 -3.64 74.73
C TYR A 374 -29.88 -4.32 73.56
N PHE A 375 -30.38 -3.55 72.60
CA PHE A 375 -31.23 -4.09 71.53
C PHE A 375 -31.11 -3.33 70.22
N ILE A 376 -31.71 -3.89 69.17
CA ILE A 376 -31.93 -3.24 67.87
C ILE A 376 -33.42 -3.38 67.55
N ILE A 377 -34.04 -2.32 67.04
CA ILE A 377 -35.45 -2.31 66.62
C ILE A 377 -35.51 -2.45 65.10
N PHE A 378 -36.26 -3.45 64.65
CA PHE A 378 -36.64 -3.60 63.26
C PHE A 378 -38.15 -3.37 63.10
N ILE A 379 -38.55 -2.73 62.01
CA ILE A 379 -39.95 -2.63 61.62
C ILE A 379 -40.09 -3.22 60.23
N ASN A 380 -40.91 -4.27 60.10
CA ASN A 380 -41.08 -5.07 58.88
C ASN A 380 -39.74 -5.51 58.26
N GLY A 381 -38.75 -5.82 59.12
CA GLY A 381 -37.41 -6.24 58.71
C GLY A 381 -36.41 -5.10 58.46
N THR A 382 -36.84 -3.84 58.44
CA THR A 382 -35.94 -2.68 58.32
C THR A 382 -35.40 -2.30 59.69
N ASN A 383 -34.07 -2.22 59.88
CA ASN A 383 -33.47 -1.68 61.11
C ASN A 383 -33.75 -0.17 61.18
N VAL A 384 -34.51 0.25 62.18
CA VAL A 384 -34.95 1.65 62.32
C VAL A 384 -34.25 2.38 63.47
N SER A 385 -33.70 1.66 64.45
CA SER A 385 -32.96 2.27 65.57
C SER A 385 -31.50 2.57 65.22
N GLY A 386 -31.01 2.08 64.07
CA GLY A 386 -29.62 2.20 63.66
C GLY A 386 -28.70 1.37 64.55
N SER A 387 -27.88 2.03 65.36
CA SER A 387 -26.99 1.40 66.33
C SER A 387 -27.75 0.73 67.49
N ARG A 388 -27.02 -0.01 68.31
CA ARG A 388 -27.53 -0.69 69.52
C ARG A 388 -28.12 0.33 70.50
N GLY A 389 -29.44 0.27 70.70
CA GLY A 389 -30.19 1.03 71.71
C GLY A 389 -30.01 0.45 73.11
N THR A 390 -30.36 1.23 74.13
CA THR A 390 -30.24 0.84 75.56
C THR A 390 -31.58 0.95 76.26
N ALA A 391 -31.91 -0.04 77.10
CA ALA A 391 -33.04 -0.07 78.00
C ALA A 391 -32.48 -0.05 79.43
N PRO A 392 -32.34 1.15 80.03
CA PRO A 392 -31.84 1.25 81.40
C PRO A 392 -32.91 0.81 82.42
N GLN A 393 -32.45 0.31 83.56
CA GLN A 393 -33.35 -0.12 84.63
C GLN A 393 -34.04 1.08 85.28
N ASN A 394 -35.37 1.05 85.37
CA ASN A 394 -36.23 2.07 85.98
C ASN A 394 -35.98 3.49 85.45
N GLN A 395 -35.40 3.61 84.26
CA GLN A 395 -35.14 4.86 83.58
C GLN A 395 -35.64 4.76 82.15
N HIS A 396 -36.13 5.88 81.64
CA HIS A 396 -36.64 6.00 80.30
C HIS A 396 -35.50 6.39 79.37
N ASN A 397 -35.40 5.71 78.24
CA ASN A 397 -34.48 6.09 77.16
C ASN A 397 -35.22 6.17 75.83
N THR A 398 -35.11 7.31 75.16
CA THR A 398 -35.75 7.53 73.86
C THR A 398 -34.85 7.07 72.72
N VAL A 399 -35.30 6.07 71.98
CA VAL A 399 -34.67 5.58 70.75
C VAL A 399 -35.43 6.13 69.55
N ALA A 400 -34.77 7.00 68.79
CA ALA A 400 -35.31 7.47 67.52
C ALA A 400 -35.41 6.32 66.51
N ALA A 401 -36.50 6.28 65.78
CA ALA A 401 -36.73 5.37 64.68
C ALA A 401 -37.12 6.15 63.44
N SER A 402 -36.32 6.03 62.39
CA SER A 402 -36.58 6.69 61.11
C SER A 402 -36.43 5.70 59.97
N GLY A 403 -37.37 5.71 59.04
CA GLY A 403 -37.32 4.86 57.86
C GLY A 403 -38.60 4.87 57.05
N ILE A 404 -38.55 4.18 55.91
CA ILE A 404 -39.73 3.87 55.10
C ILE A 404 -40.48 2.74 55.78
N ILE A 405 -41.61 3.05 56.41
CA ILE A 405 -42.34 2.13 57.27
C ILE A 405 -43.83 2.17 56.88
N PRO A 406 -44.46 1.02 56.61
CA PRO A 406 -45.90 0.93 56.45
C PRO A 406 -46.65 1.46 57.69
N ASN A 407 -47.62 2.33 57.45
CA ASN A 407 -48.37 3.01 58.52
C ASN A 407 -49.45 2.14 59.20
N SER A 408 -49.66 0.93 58.68
CA SER A 408 -50.69 0.02 59.15
C SER A 408 -50.19 -1.42 59.19
N ASN A 409 -50.62 -2.15 60.22
CA ASN A 409 -50.36 -3.57 60.42
C ASN A 409 -48.86 -3.96 60.40
N SER A 410 -47.98 -3.09 60.89
CA SER A 410 -46.54 -3.33 60.92
C SER A 410 -46.16 -4.35 62.00
N THR A 411 -45.09 -5.08 61.73
CA THR A 411 -44.42 -5.97 62.68
C THR A 411 -43.21 -5.26 63.26
N VAL A 412 -43.21 -5.00 64.57
CA VAL A 412 -42.07 -4.45 65.30
C VAL A 412 -41.32 -5.61 65.95
N VAL A 413 -40.03 -5.69 65.68
CA VAL A 413 -39.13 -6.72 66.20
C VAL A 413 -38.04 -6.06 67.02
N VAL A 414 -37.90 -6.47 68.28
CA VAL A 414 -36.81 -6.03 69.16
C VAL A 414 -35.85 -7.19 69.31
N GLN A 415 -34.67 -7.07 68.73
CA GLN A 415 -33.61 -8.06 68.84
C GLN A 415 -32.70 -7.68 70.01
N VAL A 416 -32.71 -8.47 71.08
CA VAL A 416 -31.83 -8.27 72.23
C VAL A 416 -30.43 -8.78 71.87
N THR A 417 -29.46 -7.89 72.03
CA THR A 417 -28.05 -8.11 71.68
C THR A 417 -27.21 -8.46 72.90
N SER A 418 -27.54 -7.90 74.07
CA SER A 418 -26.93 -8.25 75.36
C SER A 418 -27.78 -7.77 76.53
N GLY A 419 -27.59 -8.35 77.72
CA GLY A 419 -28.36 -8.05 78.92
C GLY A 419 -29.47 -9.08 79.17
N HIS A 420 -30.54 -8.65 79.83
CA HIS A 420 -31.61 -9.55 80.27
C HIS A 420 -32.77 -9.57 79.26
N MET A 421 -33.25 -10.77 78.94
CA MET A 421 -34.51 -10.96 78.21
C MET A 421 -35.68 -10.72 79.16
N PRO A 422 -36.71 -9.98 78.74
CA PRO A 422 -37.91 -9.80 79.55
C PRO A 422 -38.70 -11.10 79.61
N THR A 423 -39.51 -11.25 80.64
CA THR A 423 -40.51 -12.31 80.74
C THR A 423 -41.84 -11.87 80.13
N THR A 424 -42.16 -10.58 80.25
CA THR A 424 -43.43 -10.01 79.78
C THR A 424 -43.19 -8.70 79.02
N PRO A 425 -42.71 -8.76 77.76
CA PRO A 425 -42.51 -7.57 76.96
C PRO A 425 -43.85 -6.98 76.52
N THR A 426 -44.07 -5.70 76.78
CA THR A 426 -45.25 -4.97 76.29
C THR A 426 -44.84 -3.78 75.45
N LEU A 427 -45.60 -3.53 74.39
CA LEU A 427 -45.49 -2.35 73.54
C LEU A 427 -46.81 -1.59 73.63
N SER A 428 -46.77 -0.34 74.11
CA SER A 428 -47.95 0.52 74.18
C SER A 428 -47.79 1.76 73.32
N GLY A 429 -48.91 2.24 72.78
CA GLY A 429 -49.00 3.46 71.98
C GLY A 429 -50.45 3.92 71.90
N PHE A 430 -50.78 4.81 70.96
CA PHE A 430 -52.14 5.35 70.80
C PHE A 430 -53.18 4.26 70.45
N TRP A 431 -52.73 3.11 69.95
CA TRP A 431 -53.54 1.94 69.59
C TRP A 431 -53.70 0.91 70.73
N GLY A 432 -53.30 1.25 71.96
CA GLY A 432 -53.39 0.39 73.13
C GLY A 432 -52.15 -0.48 73.38
N LEU A 433 -52.26 -1.41 74.32
CA LEU A 433 -51.18 -2.29 74.77
C LEU A 433 -51.14 -3.58 73.94
N ARG A 434 -49.94 -3.98 73.51
CA ARG A 434 -49.68 -5.26 72.84
C ARG A 434 -48.63 -6.07 73.60
N ASN A 435 -48.89 -7.37 73.75
CA ASN A 435 -47.93 -8.30 74.32
C ASN A 435 -46.99 -8.80 73.22
N GLY A 436 -45.69 -8.83 73.52
CA GLY A 436 -44.67 -9.36 72.63
C GLY A 436 -44.55 -10.87 72.73
N THR A 437 -44.36 -11.54 71.60
CA THR A 437 -43.99 -12.97 71.58
C THR A 437 -42.47 -13.10 71.60
N ILE A 438 -41.94 -13.92 72.51
CA ILE A 438 -40.50 -14.15 72.64
C ILE A 438 -40.11 -15.43 71.90
N SER A 439 -39.05 -15.35 71.09
CA SER A 439 -38.40 -16.52 70.48
C SER A 439 -36.89 -16.29 70.45
N GLY A 440 -36.14 -17.08 71.23
CA GLY A 440 -34.70 -16.87 71.40
C GLY A 440 -34.39 -15.50 72.00
N ASN A 441 -33.59 -14.70 71.30
CA ASN A 441 -33.24 -13.32 71.69
C ASN A 441 -34.13 -12.24 71.03
N THR A 442 -35.25 -12.63 70.44
CA THR A 442 -36.11 -11.74 69.66
C THR A 442 -37.49 -11.61 70.28
N ILE A 443 -37.99 -10.39 70.35
CA ILE A 443 -39.35 -10.05 70.78
C ILE A 443 -40.11 -9.52 69.57
N THR A 444 -41.27 -10.08 69.27
CA THR A 444 -42.08 -9.70 68.11
C THR A 444 -43.44 -9.15 68.53
N PHE A 445 -43.80 -7.98 67.99
CA PHE A 445 -45.11 -7.34 68.13
C PHE A 445 -45.73 -7.21 66.73
N THR A 446 -46.92 -7.77 66.52
CA THR A 446 -47.65 -7.68 65.24
C THR A 446 -48.81 -6.69 65.34
N GLY A 447 -49.31 -6.20 64.20
CA GLY A 447 -50.47 -5.31 64.16
C GLY A 447 -50.21 -3.90 64.70
N VAL A 448 -48.97 -3.43 64.66
CA VAL A 448 -48.60 -2.09 65.15
C VAL A 448 -48.90 -1.06 64.06
N ASN A 449 -49.72 -0.06 64.36
CA ASN A 449 -50.09 1.00 63.41
C ASN A 449 -49.29 2.27 63.69
N LEU A 450 -48.18 2.48 62.98
CA LEU A 450 -47.28 3.61 63.24
C LEU A 450 -47.71 4.82 62.42
N THR A 451 -47.94 5.97 63.05
CA THR A 451 -48.31 7.23 62.37
C THR A 451 -47.17 8.23 62.37
N ALA A 452 -47.21 9.21 61.45
CA ALA A 452 -46.16 10.21 61.24
C ALA A 452 -45.96 11.27 62.35
N SER A 453 -46.76 11.28 63.42
CA SER A 453 -46.52 12.14 64.60
C SER A 453 -45.59 11.44 65.59
N SER A 454 -44.79 12.22 66.33
CA SER A 454 -43.94 11.73 67.43
C SER A 454 -44.80 11.04 68.49
N GLN A 455 -45.02 9.74 68.33
CA GLN A 455 -45.70 8.94 69.32
C GLN A 455 -44.65 8.40 70.27
N GLY A 456 -44.83 8.63 71.58
CA GLY A 456 -44.11 7.90 72.60
C GLY A 456 -44.62 6.47 72.60
N ILE A 457 -43.83 5.55 72.06
CA ILE A 457 -44.14 4.12 72.11
C ILE A 457 -43.38 3.56 73.31
N SER A 458 -44.09 3.14 74.36
CA SER A 458 -43.41 2.58 75.54
C SER A 458 -43.14 1.10 75.33
N LEU A 459 -41.86 0.73 75.32
CA LEU A 459 -41.39 -0.65 75.35
C LEU A 459 -40.95 -0.97 76.77
N THR A 460 -41.72 -1.81 77.45
CA THR A 460 -41.45 -2.20 78.84
C THR A 460 -40.96 -3.64 78.89
N PHE A 461 -39.78 -3.82 79.46
CA PHE A 461 -39.23 -5.12 79.80
C PHE A 461 -39.64 -5.44 81.24
N HIS A 462 -40.67 -6.28 81.43
CA HIS A 462 -41.00 -6.85 82.74
C HIS A 462 -40.24 -8.15 83.00
#